data_AF-A0A842NE68-F1
#
_entry.id   AF-A0A842NE68-F1
#
_cell.length_a   1.000
_cell.length_b   1.000
_cell.length_c   1.000
_cell.angle_alpha   90.00
_cell.angle_beta   90.00
_cell.angle_gamma   90.00
#
_symmetry.space_group_name_H-M   'P 1'
#
loop_
_entity.id
_entity.type
_entity.pdbx_description
1 polymer ?
#
loop_
_entity_poly.entity_id
_entity_poly.type
_entity_poly.pdbx_seq_one_letter_code
_entity_poly.pdbx_strand_id
1 'polypeptide(L)'
;KSYYFSKYSHIWGWATWKRAWEGYDSKMLELNKEEIKKQYPSKIEGKLISKRLKDIIGNADTWDYQWIWKLRKEGICISPKQNMVENIGFSDKTSSHTSRNFWDNLFIVKKTRATVFPLKHPKKIRPSFYLDKKELYSDLTRVVLKRLF
;
A
#
# COMPACT_ATOMS: atom_id res chain seq x y z
N LYS A 1 10.30 19.00 -0.52
CA LYS A 1 8.88 18.60 -0.51
C LYS A 1 8.64 17.82 0.77
N SER A 2 7.56 18.12 1.51
CA SER A 2 7.24 17.44 2.77
C SER A 2 6.46 16.13 2.56
N TYR A 3 5.86 15.97 1.38
CA TYR A 3 5.17 14.77 0.93
C TYR A 3 5.39 14.53 -0.56
N TYR A 4 4.92 13.41 -1.07
CA TYR A 4 4.91 13.05 -2.48
C TYR A 4 3.56 12.44 -2.85
N PHE A 5 3.29 12.37 -4.14
CA PHE A 5 2.14 11.63 -4.63
C PHE A 5 2.57 10.22 -5.00
N SER A 6 1.74 9.22 -4.70
CA SER A 6 2.02 7.80 -4.90
C SER A 6 0.82 7.12 -5.56
N LYS A 7 1.09 6.07 -6.35
CA LYS A 7 0.03 5.13 -6.79
C LYS A 7 -0.33 4.10 -5.71
N TYR A 8 0.53 3.92 -4.71
CA TYR A 8 0.30 3.01 -3.60
C TYR A 8 -0.36 3.73 -2.43
N SER A 9 -1.38 3.08 -1.86
CA SER A 9 -2.05 3.51 -0.65
C SER A 9 -1.46 2.76 0.54
N HIS A 10 -1.01 3.52 1.53
CA HIS A 10 -0.63 2.98 2.83
C HIS A 10 -1.83 3.09 3.77
N ILE A 11 -2.25 1.97 4.35
CA ILE A 11 -3.50 1.89 5.13
C ILE A 11 -3.34 2.11 6.63
N TRP A 12 -2.11 2.22 7.14
CA TRP A 12 -1.91 2.58 8.55
C TRP A 12 -1.70 4.09 8.64
N GLY A 13 -2.49 4.74 9.49
CA GLY A 13 -2.49 6.21 9.58
C GLY A 13 -3.09 6.91 8.36
N TRP A 14 -3.98 6.23 7.63
CA TRP A 14 -4.58 6.78 6.42
C TRP A 14 -5.81 7.64 6.71
N ALA A 15 -6.14 8.50 5.76
CA ALA A 15 -7.40 9.25 5.73
C ALA A 15 -7.85 9.39 4.27
N THR A 16 -9.15 9.54 4.06
CA THR A 16 -9.72 9.78 2.73
C THR A 16 -10.87 10.77 2.82
N TRP A 17 -11.19 11.37 1.67
CA TRP A 17 -12.38 12.21 1.53
C TRP A 17 -13.58 11.36 1.14
N LYS A 18 -14.77 11.76 1.58
CA LYS A 18 -16.05 11.12 1.21
C LYS A 18 -16.14 10.88 -0.31
N ARG A 19 -15.88 11.89 -1.12
CA ARG A 19 -15.89 11.80 -2.60
C ARG A 19 -14.97 10.72 -3.18
N ALA A 20 -13.86 10.42 -2.52
CA ALA A 20 -12.94 9.38 -3.01
C ALA A 20 -13.42 7.99 -2.59
N TRP A 21 -14.08 7.90 -1.43
CA TRP A 21 -14.66 6.66 -0.94
C TRP A 21 -15.91 6.24 -1.72
N GLU A 22 -16.73 7.20 -2.17
CA GLU A 22 -17.97 6.97 -2.95
C GLU A 22 -17.79 6.03 -4.14
N GLY A 23 -18.50 4.90 -4.17
CA GLY A 23 -18.34 3.83 -5.17
C GLY A 23 -17.27 2.80 -4.79
N TYR A 24 -16.88 2.72 -3.52
CA TYR A 24 -16.05 1.62 -3.02
C TYR A 24 -16.84 0.31 -3.12
N ASP A 25 -16.23 -0.71 -3.71
CA ASP A 25 -16.83 -2.03 -3.88
C ASP A 25 -16.02 -3.06 -3.09
N SER A 26 -16.59 -3.52 -1.97
CA SER A 26 -15.95 -4.53 -1.11
C SER A 26 -15.94 -5.92 -1.72
N LYS A 27 -16.83 -6.22 -2.66
CA LYS A 27 -16.97 -7.55 -3.26
C LYS A 27 -16.05 -7.73 -4.47
N MET A 28 -15.77 -6.65 -5.21
CA MET A 28 -14.93 -6.66 -6.41
C MET A 28 -15.32 -7.76 -7.42
N LEU A 29 -16.63 -7.94 -7.65
CA LEU A 29 -17.14 -9.06 -8.46
C LEU A 29 -16.67 -9.01 -9.92
N GLU A 30 -16.28 -7.83 -10.41
CA GLU A 30 -15.90 -7.59 -11.82
C GLU A 30 -14.39 -7.38 -12.02
N LEU A 31 -13.56 -8.16 -11.31
CA LEU A 31 -12.10 -8.04 -11.49
C LEU A 31 -11.65 -8.61 -12.85
N ASN A 32 -11.35 -7.71 -13.79
CA ASN A 32 -10.87 -8.06 -15.13
C ASN A 32 -9.33 -8.14 -15.18
N LYS A 33 -8.79 -9.28 -15.66
CA LYS A 33 -7.33 -9.48 -15.84
C LYS A 33 -6.69 -8.48 -16.80
N GLU A 34 -7.38 -8.10 -17.86
CA GLU A 34 -6.87 -7.11 -18.82
C GLU A 34 -6.80 -5.71 -18.18
N GLU A 35 -7.77 -5.37 -17.33
CA GLU A 35 -7.72 -4.12 -16.56
C GLU A 35 -6.55 -4.14 -15.57
N ILE A 36 -6.27 -5.26 -14.89
CA ILE A 36 -5.08 -5.38 -14.03
C ILE A 36 -3.80 -5.15 -14.82
N LYS A 37 -3.66 -5.75 -16.01
CA LYS A 37 -2.48 -5.55 -16.86
C LYS A 37 -2.33 -4.09 -17.31
N LYS A 38 -3.44 -3.44 -17.67
CA LYS A 38 -3.46 -2.02 -18.04
C LYS A 38 -3.02 -1.13 -16.88
N GLN A 39 -3.52 -1.39 -15.68
CA GLN A 39 -3.18 -0.62 -14.48
C GLN A 39 -1.80 -0.96 -13.93
N TYR A 40 -1.28 -2.16 -14.17
CA TYR A 40 0.01 -2.64 -13.70
C TYR A 40 0.82 -3.24 -14.86
N PRO A 41 1.40 -2.39 -15.74
CA PRO A 41 2.07 -2.85 -16.96
C PRO A 41 3.39 -3.60 -16.69
N SER A 42 3.99 -3.42 -15.51
CA SER A 42 5.14 -4.22 -15.09
C SER A 42 4.71 -5.68 -14.89
N LYS A 43 5.32 -6.63 -15.62
CA LYS A 43 4.99 -8.06 -15.50
C LYS A 43 5.12 -8.57 -14.07
N ILE A 44 6.14 -8.12 -13.32
CA ILE A 44 6.38 -8.55 -11.94
C ILE A 44 5.31 -7.98 -11.01
N GLU A 45 5.06 -6.67 -11.10
CA GLU A 45 4.08 -5.99 -10.26
C GLU A 45 2.67 -6.48 -10.56
N GLY A 46 2.30 -6.59 -11.84
CA GLY A 46 1.00 -7.08 -12.28
C GLY A 46 0.75 -8.51 -11.83
N LYS A 47 1.76 -9.40 -11.86
CA LYS A 47 1.64 -10.77 -11.32
C LYS A 47 1.45 -10.77 -9.80
N LEU A 48 2.20 -9.94 -9.07
CA LEU A 48 2.07 -9.81 -7.62
C LEU A 48 0.67 -9.33 -7.22
N ILE A 49 0.19 -8.24 -7.83
CA ILE A 49 -1.14 -7.67 -7.54
C ILE A 49 -2.24 -8.63 -7.98
N SER A 50 -2.13 -9.24 -9.17
CA SER A 50 -3.12 -10.24 -9.63
C SER A 50 -3.24 -11.40 -8.65
N LYS A 51 -2.13 -11.86 -8.08
CA LYS A 51 -2.15 -12.92 -7.07
C LYS A 51 -2.84 -12.44 -5.79
N ARG A 52 -2.43 -11.29 -5.24
CA ARG A 52 -3.03 -10.74 -4.01
C ARG A 52 -4.54 -10.53 -4.13
N LEU A 53 -5.00 -9.89 -5.20
CA LEU A 53 -6.42 -9.66 -5.41
C LEU A 53 -7.20 -10.98 -5.49
N LYS A 54 -6.68 -12.00 -6.18
CA LYS A 54 -7.31 -13.34 -6.21
C LYS A 54 -7.33 -14.02 -4.85
N ASP A 55 -6.24 -13.92 -4.09
CA ASP A 55 -6.12 -14.56 -2.78
C ASP A 55 -7.04 -13.90 -1.74
N ILE A 56 -7.45 -12.65 -1.95
CA ILE A 56 -8.27 -11.87 -1.01
C ILE A 56 -9.75 -11.86 -1.36
N ILE A 57 -10.10 -11.70 -2.64
CA ILE A 57 -11.50 -11.61 -3.06
C ILE A 57 -12.23 -12.91 -2.71
N GLY A 58 -13.22 -12.80 -1.81
CA GLY A 58 -14.04 -13.92 -1.33
C GLY A 58 -13.38 -14.82 -0.28
N ASN A 59 -12.11 -14.60 0.06
CA ASN A 59 -11.33 -15.51 0.91
C ASN A 59 -10.76 -14.84 2.16
N ALA A 60 -10.72 -13.51 2.22
CA ALA A 60 -10.20 -12.76 3.37
C ALA A 60 -11.18 -11.68 3.82
N ASP A 61 -11.33 -11.54 5.14
CA ASP A 61 -12.05 -10.42 5.75
C ASP A 61 -11.11 -9.20 5.82
N THR A 62 -10.94 -8.54 4.67
CA THR A 62 -10.17 -7.31 4.57
C THR A 62 -10.79 -6.35 3.55
N TRP A 63 -10.53 -5.05 3.72
CA TRP A 63 -11.10 -3.96 2.91
C TRP A 63 -10.06 -3.19 2.09
N ASP A 64 -8.79 -3.29 2.49
CA ASP A 64 -7.69 -2.46 2.02
C ASP A 64 -7.32 -2.72 0.56
N TYR A 65 -7.34 -3.97 0.10
CA TYR A 65 -6.99 -4.32 -1.27
C TYR A 65 -8.01 -3.83 -2.29
N GLN A 66 -9.29 -3.88 -1.93
CA GLN A 66 -10.39 -3.33 -2.71
C GLN A 66 -10.24 -1.81 -2.84
N TRP A 67 -9.85 -1.17 -1.74
CA TRP A 67 -9.58 0.26 -1.72
C TRP A 67 -8.36 0.65 -2.57
N ILE A 68 -7.24 -0.08 -2.43
CA ILE A 68 -6.03 0.11 -3.24
C ILE A 68 -6.35 -0.04 -4.73
N TRP A 69 -7.14 -1.06 -5.10
CA TRP A 69 -7.53 -1.28 -6.49
C TRP A 69 -8.35 -0.12 -7.04
N LYS A 70 -9.34 0.36 -6.28
CA LYS A 70 -10.12 1.54 -6.67
C LYS A 70 -9.24 2.77 -6.87
N LEU A 71 -8.39 3.08 -5.90
CA LEU A 71 -7.46 4.22 -5.99
C LEU A 71 -6.51 4.08 -7.18
N ARG A 72 -6.10 2.86 -7.54
CA ARG A 72 -5.26 2.65 -8.72
C ARG A 72 -5.94 3.10 -10.01
N LYS A 73 -7.25 2.88 -10.15
CA LYS A 73 -8.02 3.25 -11.34
C LYS A 73 -8.35 4.74 -11.40
N GLU A 74 -8.70 5.32 -10.26
CA GLU A 74 -9.45 6.59 -10.21
C GLU A 74 -8.79 7.65 -9.32
N GLY A 75 -7.65 7.35 -8.71
CA GLY A 75 -7.09 8.18 -7.65
C GLY A 75 -5.57 8.24 -7.58
N ILE A 76 -5.11 9.00 -6.60
CA ILE A 76 -3.71 9.15 -6.25
C ILE A 76 -3.60 9.40 -4.75
N CYS A 77 -2.57 8.84 -4.14
CA CYS A 77 -2.32 8.98 -2.71
C CYS A 77 -1.36 10.15 -2.44
N ILE A 78 -1.55 10.82 -1.31
CA ILE A 78 -0.59 11.77 -0.75
C ILE A 78 0.15 11.06 0.38
N SER A 79 1.45 10.81 0.17
CA SER A 79 2.28 10.09 1.13
C SER A 79 3.30 11.03 1.78
N PRO A 80 3.42 11.07 3.11
CA PRO A 80 4.40 11.91 3.78
C PRO A 80 5.83 11.43 3.44
N LYS A 81 6.79 12.34 3.41
CA LYS A 81 8.20 11.99 3.14
C LYS A 81 8.80 11.13 4.26
N GLN A 82 8.33 11.32 5.49
CA GLN A 82 8.75 10.56 6.66
C GLN A 82 7.56 9.73 7.15
N ASN A 83 7.86 8.57 7.74
CA ASN A 83 6.85 7.79 8.42
C ASN A 83 6.39 8.53 9.69
N MET A 84 5.08 8.76 9.81
CA MET A 84 4.47 9.49 10.93
C MET A 84 3.63 8.60 11.84
N VAL A 85 3.54 7.29 11.55
CA VAL A 85 2.79 6.31 12.35
C VAL A 85 3.61 5.08 12.67
N GLU A 86 3.37 4.45 13.82
CA GLU A 86 4.03 3.21 14.20
C GLU A 86 2.97 2.12 14.35
N ASN A 87 3.20 0.97 13.71
CA ASN A 87 2.38 -0.22 13.92
C ASN A 87 2.97 -1.06 15.06
N ILE A 88 2.33 -1.01 16.22
CA ILE A 88 2.74 -1.73 17.44
C ILE A 88 2.22 -3.18 17.47
N GLY A 89 1.42 -3.60 16.49
CA GLY A 89 0.82 -4.92 16.38
C GLY A 89 1.77 -6.02 15.92
N PHE A 90 3.06 -5.77 15.69
CA PHE A 90 4.02 -6.83 15.36
C PHE A 90 4.76 -7.39 16.59
N SER A 91 4.19 -7.18 17.79
CA SER A 91 4.69 -7.69 19.07
C SER A 91 4.04 -9.03 19.44
N ASP A 92 4.81 -9.90 20.11
CA ASP A 92 4.46 -11.32 20.33
C ASP A 92 3.20 -11.58 21.17
N LYS A 93 2.84 -10.68 22.09
CA LYS A 93 2.01 -11.08 23.24
C LYS A 93 0.52 -10.74 23.14
N THR A 94 0.12 -9.83 22.27
CA THR A 94 -1.26 -9.29 22.27
C THR A 94 -1.85 -9.06 20.87
N SER A 95 -1.19 -9.56 19.82
CA SER A 95 -1.53 -9.23 18.44
C SER A 95 -2.54 -10.22 17.86
N SER A 96 -3.65 -9.74 17.32
CA SER A 96 -4.77 -10.60 16.84
C SER A 96 -4.58 -11.11 15.41
N HIS A 97 -3.84 -10.39 14.55
CA HIS A 97 -3.73 -10.69 13.11
C HIS A 97 -2.29 -10.73 12.60
N THR A 98 -1.33 -10.63 13.50
CA THR A 98 0.10 -10.48 13.19
C THR A 98 0.89 -11.29 14.20
N SER A 99 1.90 -11.99 13.71
CA SER A 99 2.88 -12.69 14.54
C SER A 99 4.23 -12.01 14.38
N ARG A 100 5.12 -12.19 15.37
CA ARG A 100 6.48 -11.70 15.22
C ARG A 100 7.20 -12.50 14.15
N ASN A 101 7.50 -11.81 13.07
CA ASN A 101 8.35 -12.30 12.00
C ASN A 101 9.49 -11.30 11.80
N PHE A 102 10.73 -11.80 11.69
CA PHE A 102 11.91 -10.95 11.55
C PHE A 102 11.83 -10.06 10.30
N TRP A 103 11.45 -10.62 9.16
CA TRP A 103 11.34 -9.89 7.90
C TRP A 103 10.20 -8.88 7.93
N ASP A 104 9.05 -9.23 8.48
CA ASP A 104 7.97 -8.25 8.64
C ASP A 104 8.40 -7.09 9.56
N ASN A 105 9.02 -7.36 10.70
CA ASN A 105 9.54 -6.29 11.57
C ASN A 105 10.57 -5.40 10.85
N LEU A 106 11.51 -5.99 10.10
CA LEU A 106 12.55 -5.23 9.41
C LEU A 106 11.98 -4.30 8.32
N PHE A 107 11.00 -4.77 7.56
CA PHE A 107 10.48 -4.07 6.39
C PHE A 107 9.25 -3.21 6.68
N ILE A 108 8.45 -3.55 7.68
CA ILE A 108 7.15 -2.94 7.97
C ILE A 108 7.21 -2.00 9.17
N VAL A 109 7.86 -2.43 10.27
CA VAL A 109 7.93 -1.64 11.50
C VAL A 109 8.99 -0.55 11.32
N LYS A 110 8.52 0.67 11.06
CA LYS A 110 9.37 1.85 10.86
C LYS A 110 9.22 2.81 12.02
N LYS A 111 10.34 3.40 12.45
CA LYS A 111 10.33 4.48 13.43
C LYS A 111 9.50 5.66 12.93
N THR A 112 8.75 6.26 13.82
CA THR A 112 8.04 7.51 13.59
C THR A 112 9.00 8.69 13.59
N ARG A 113 8.68 9.71 12.82
CA ARG A 113 9.41 10.99 12.78
C ARG A 113 8.43 12.13 12.63
N ALA A 114 8.64 13.19 13.40
CA ALA A 114 7.88 14.41 13.25
C ALA A 114 8.07 15.03 11.86
N THR A 115 7.01 15.62 11.33
CA THR A 115 7.09 16.47 10.13
C THR A 115 7.36 17.92 10.54
N VAL A 116 7.92 18.69 9.61
CA VAL A 116 8.22 20.11 9.83
C VAL A 116 7.23 20.96 9.05
N PHE A 117 6.63 21.93 9.73
CA PHE A 117 5.71 22.92 9.17
C PHE A 117 6.42 24.25 8.85
N PRO A 118 5.94 25.02 7.86
CA PRO A 118 4.84 24.69 6.95
C PRO A 118 5.21 23.59 5.94
N LEU A 119 4.22 22.82 5.50
CA LEU A 119 4.43 21.75 4.53
C LEU A 119 4.87 22.32 3.17
N LYS A 120 5.89 21.70 2.56
CA LYS A 120 6.42 22.09 1.24
C LYS A 120 5.75 21.25 0.14
N HIS A 121 4.81 21.85 -0.59
CA HIS A 121 4.08 21.21 -1.69
C HIS A 121 4.98 20.78 -2.86
N PRO A 122 4.77 19.60 -3.48
CA PRO A 122 5.40 19.22 -4.75
C PRO A 122 4.98 20.10 -5.93
N LYS A 123 5.93 20.57 -6.76
CA LYS A 123 5.64 21.32 -8.01
C LYS A 123 4.71 20.60 -9.03
N LYS A 124 4.53 19.28 -8.93
CA LYS A 124 3.74 18.47 -9.87
C LYS A 124 2.89 17.49 -9.08
N ILE A 125 1.61 17.38 -9.45
CA ILE A 125 0.65 16.40 -8.93
C ILE A 125 0.69 15.17 -9.85
N ARG A 126 1.64 14.27 -9.59
CA ARG A 126 1.76 13.00 -10.29
C ARG A 126 2.54 11.99 -9.45
N PRO A 127 2.30 10.68 -9.58
CA PRO A 127 3.00 9.68 -8.80
C PRO A 127 4.51 9.76 -8.99
N SER A 128 5.25 9.56 -7.91
CA SER A 128 6.71 9.59 -7.92
C SER A 128 7.27 8.25 -8.34
N PHE A 129 7.57 8.08 -9.64
CA PHE A 129 8.11 6.84 -10.20
C PHE A 129 9.28 6.25 -9.38
N TYR A 130 10.23 7.08 -8.94
CA TYR A 130 11.37 6.62 -8.15
C TYR A 130 10.96 6.07 -6.77
N LEU A 131 10.04 6.74 -6.08
CA LEU A 131 9.62 6.35 -4.73
C LEU A 131 8.71 5.12 -4.78
N ASP A 132 7.78 5.10 -5.74
CA ASP A 132 6.90 3.95 -5.98
C ASP A 132 7.74 2.72 -6.35
N LYS A 133 8.76 2.87 -7.21
CA LYS A 133 9.67 1.77 -7.56
C LYS A 133 10.44 1.26 -6.35
N LYS A 134 10.93 2.16 -5.48
CA LYS A 134 11.61 1.80 -4.24
C LYS A 134 10.68 1.02 -3.29
N GLU A 135 9.43 1.44 -3.19
CA GLU A 135 8.41 0.78 -2.37
C GLU A 135 8.10 -0.63 -2.89
N LEU A 136 7.88 -0.79 -4.19
CA LEU A 136 7.67 -2.09 -4.82
C LEU A 136 8.85 -3.04 -4.57
N TYR A 137 10.08 -2.57 -4.74
CA TYR A 137 11.24 -3.42 -4.46
C TYR A 137 11.36 -3.79 -2.99
N SER A 138 11.10 -2.85 -2.07
CA SER A 138 11.09 -3.13 -0.63
C SER A 138 10.09 -4.25 -0.29
N ASP A 139 8.87 -4.19 -0.85
CA ASP A 139 7.85 -5.20 -0.62
C ASP A 139 8.18 -6.54 -1.29
N LEU A 140 8.70 -6.52 -2.53
CA LEU A 140 9.18 -7.73 -3.22
C LEU A 140 10.30 -8.41 -2.44
N THR A 141 11.30 -7.65 -1.98
CA THR A 141 12.41 -8.18 -1.19
C THR A 141 11.89 -8.82 0.10
N ARG A 142 10.96 -8.17 0.81
CA ARG A 142 10.33 -8.74 2.00
C ARG A 142 9.62 -10.07 1.70
N VAL A 143 8.80 -10.10 0.65
CA VAL A 143 8.04 -11.31 0.26
C VAL A 143 8.97 -12.46 -0.14
N VAL A 144 10.04 -12.16 -0.88
CA VAL A 144 11.03 -13.18 -1.30
C VAL A 144 11.79 -13.71 -0.10
N LEU A 145 12.32 -12.84 0.77
CA LEU A 145 13.07 -13.25 1.96
C LEU A 145 12.23 -14.10 2.91
N LYS A 146 10.97 -13.71 3.16
CA LYS A 146 10.03 -14.48 3.98
C LYS A 146 9.66 -15.85 3.40
N ARG A 147 9.92 -16.08 2.11
CA ARG A 147 9.64 -17.36 1.45
C ARG A 147 10.88 -18.26 1.35
N LEU A 148 12.07 -17.66 1.33
CA LEU A 148 13.34 -18.38 1.28
C LEU A 148 13.85 -18.79 2.67
N PHE A 149 13.53 -18.01 3.69
CA PHE A 149 13.91 -18.20 5.09
C PHE A 149 12.67 -18.13 5.97
#